data_AF-A0AAV4KMY9-F1
#
_entry.id   AF-A0AAV4KMY9-F1
#
_cell.length_a   1.000
_cell.length_b   1.000
_cell.length_c   1.000
_cell.angle_alpha   90.00
_cell.angle_beta   90.00
_cell.angle_gamma   90.00
#
_symmetry.space_group_name_H-M   'P 1'
#
loop_
_entity.id
_entity.type
_entity.pdbx_description
1 polymer ?
#
loop_
_entity_poly.entity_id
_entity_poly.type
_entity_poly.pdbx_seq_one_letter_code
_entity_poly.pdbx_strand_id
1 'polypeptide(L)'
;MKYLVMVQGSQADYEAMAGRGSAGSPAWDRAGMQAMFDHMNAINEELTASGEMLDAQGLAAPSTTRFVTVDDTGNTVVTDDPYAAAEGVVAGYWLLECASLERVTEIAARVARCPVPEGSPAYPVVVRPVDEVGPSLD
;
A
#
# COMPACT_ATOMS: atom_id res chain seq x y z
N MET A 1 -12.08 -3.69 -16.26
CA MET A 1 -12.04 -2.40 -15.54
C MET A 1 -10.75 -2.35 -14.74
N LYS A 2 -10.07 -1.20 -14.72
CA LYS A 2 -8.81 -1.06 -14.00
C LYS A 2 -9.03 -0.54 -12.59
N TYR A 3 -8.26 -1.07 -11.64
CA TYR A 3 -8.34 -0.72 -10.23
C TYR A 3 -6.94 -0.57 -9.66
N LEU A 4 -6.76 0.46 -8.83
CA LEU A 4 -5.62 0.61 -7.95
C LEU A 4 -6.01 0.07 -6.57
N VAL A 5 -5.36 -1.02 -6.17
CA VAL A 5 -5.50 -1.64 -4.84
C VAL A 5 -4.29 -1.23 -4.02
N MET A 6 -4.49 -0.55 -2.89
CA MET A 6 -3.41 0.01 -2.08
C MET A 6 -3.46 -0.53 -0.66
N VAL A 7 -2.29 -0.86 -0.13
CA VAL A 7 -2.08 -1.13 1.30
C VAL A 7 -1.43 0.08 1.95
N GLN A 8 -1.77 0.32 3.22
CA GLN A 8 -1.23 1.44 3.98
C GLN A 8 -0.25 0.96 5.04
N GLY A 9 0.61 1.88 5.50
CA GLY A 9 1.51 1.69 6.63
C GLY A 9 2.08 3.02 7.09
N SER A 10 2.82 2.97 8.20
CA SER A 10 3.48 4.13 8.82
C SER A 10 4.99 3.91 8.93
N GLN A 11 5.74 4.96 9.25
CA GLN A 11 7.18 4.84 9.50
C GLN A 11 7.48 3.85 10.65
N ALA A 12 6.64 3.80 11.67
CA ALA A 12 6.75 2.86 12.77
C ALA A 12 6.57 1.39 12.31
N ASP A 13 5.71 1.14 11.32
CA ASP A 13 5.53 -0.21 10.78
C ASP A 13 6.75 -0.69 9.99
N TYR A 14 7.41 0.21 9.24
CA TYR A 14 8.67 -0.11 8.56
C TYR A 14 9.81 -0.38 9.55
N GLU A 15 9.87 0.37 10.66
CA GLU A 15 10.81 0.11 11.74
C GLU A 15 10.53 -1.22 12.43
N ALA A 16 9.27 -1.54 12.66
CA ALA A 16 8.83 -2.81 13.21
C ALA A 16 9.21 -3.98 12.30
N MET A 17 9.02 -3.87 10.97
CA MET A 17 9.50 -4.85 9.98
C MET A 17 11.02 -5.02 10.01
N ALA A 18 11.77 -3.97 10.37
CA ALA A 18 13.22 -4.02 10.58
C ALA A 18 13.63 -4.49 11.99
N GLY A 19 12.70 -5.04 12.78
CA GLY A 19 12.93 -5.57 14.12
C GLY A 19 12.92 -4.53 15.25
N ARG A 20 12.58 -3.26 14.96
CA ARG A 20 12.50 -2.17 15.94
C ARG A 20 11.04 -1.83 16.23
N GLY A 21 10.41 -2.64 17.07
CA GLY A 21 9.01 -2.47 17.44
C GLY A 21 8.74 -1.29 18.38
N SER A 22 7.48 -0.87 18.42
CA SER A 22 6.94 0.17 19.31
C SER A 22 5.61 -0.30 19.93
N ALA A 23 5.02 0.52 20.80
CA ALA A 23 3.76 0.19 21.48
C ALA A 23 2.56 -0.02 20.54
N GLY A 24 2.61 0.49 19.30
CA GLY A 24 1.57 0.34 18.29
C GLY A 24 1.99 -0.50 17.07
N SER A 25 3.28 -0.83 16.93
CA SER A 25 3.82 -1.59 15.80
C SER A 25 4.82 -2.62 16.33
N PRO A 26 4.39 -3.84 16.66
CA PRO A 26 5.24 -4.87 17.27
C PRO A 26 6.37 -5.31 16.32
N ALA A 27 7.55 -5.59 16.88
CA ALA A 27 8.72 -6.01 16.09
C ALA A 27 8.46 -7.31 15.34
N TRP A 28 8.83 -7.35 14.06
CA TRP A 28 8.72 -8.54 13.23
C TRP A 28 9.95 -9.42 13.43
N ASP A 29 9.73 -10.73 13.35
CA ASP A 29 10.81 -11.70 13.23
C ASP A 29 10.96 -12.18 11.77
N ARG A 30 11.99 -12.98 11.53
CA ARG A 30 12.27 -13.53 10.19
C ARG A 30 11.11 -14.40 9.67
N ALA A 31 10.44 -15.14 10.55
CA ALA A 31 9.37 -16.04 10.16
C ALA A 31 8.13 -15.26 9.73
N GLY A 32 7.77 -14.21 10.45
CA GLY A 32 6.70 -13.27 10.08
C GLY A 32 6.97 -12.56 8.76
N MET A 33 8.21 -12.07 8.56
CA MET A 33 8.59 -11.47 7.27
C MET A 33 8.46 -12.47 6.11
N GLN A 34 8.92 -13.71 6.30
CA GLN A 34 8.80 -14.76 5.29
C GLN A 34 7.33 -15.09 4.98
N ALA A 35 6.50 -15.26 6.01
CA ALA A 35 5.07 -15.56 5.85
C ALA A 35 4.32 -14.46 5.09
N MET A 36 4.63 -13.19 5.36
CA MET A 36 4.09 -12.06 4.60
C MET A 36 4.52 -12.14 3.13
N PHE A 37 5.81 -12.30 2.85
CA PHE A 37 6.28 -12.39 1.45
C PHE A 37 5.68 -13.57 0.70
N ASP A 38 5.61 -14.76 1.32
CA ASP A 38 5.03 -15.95 0.69
C ASP A 38 3.55 -15.74 0.36
N HIS A 39 2.78 -15.14 1.28
CA HIS A 39 1.37 -14.84 1.06
C HIS A 39 1.17 -13.86 -0.11
N MET A 40 1.96 -12.79 -0.16
CA MET A 40 1.86 -11.77 -1.20
C MET A 40 2.35 -12.30 -2.55
N ASN A 41 3.41 -13.11 -2.57
CA ASN A 41 3.89 -13.77 -3.78
C ASN A 41 2.85 -14.74 -4.35
N ALA A 42 2.17 -15.52 -3.51
CA ALA A 42 1.10 -16.42 -3.97
C ALA A 42 -0.05 -15.65 -4.64
N ILE A 43 -0.41 -14.47 -4.12
CA ILE A 43 -1.39 -13.59 -4.75
C ILE A 43 -0.84 -13.08 -6.09
N ASN A 44 0.40 -12.59 -6.14
CA ASN A 44 1.03 -12.07 -7.36
C ASN A 44 1.12 -13.14 -8.46
N GLU A 45 1.48 -14.37 -8.10
CA GLU A 45 1.57 -15.50 -9.03
C GLU A 45 0.21 -15.83 -9.65
N GLU A 46 -0.85 -15.88 -8.85
CA GLU A 46 -2.21 -16.11 -9.34
C GLU A 46 -2.65 -14.98 -10.29
N LEU A 47 -2.46 -13.71 -9.89
CA LEU A 47 -2.90 -12.57 -10.69
C LEU A 47 -2.07 -12.39 -11.97
N THR A 48 -0.80 -12.80 -11.95
CA THR A 48 0.03 -12.88 -13.15
C THR A 48 -0.48 -13.97 -14.08
N ALA A 49 -0.76 -15.16 -13.55
CA ALA A 49 -1.23 -16.31 -14.33
C ALA A 49 -2.62 -16.07 -14.93
N SER A 50 -3.50 -15.35 -14.24
CA SER A 50 -4.81 -14.95 -14.76
C SER A 50 -4.75 -13.78 -15.74
N GLY A 51 -3.64 -13.05 -15.79
CA GLY A 51 -3.50 -11.82 -16.57
C GLY A 51 -4.21 -10.61 -15.96
N GLU A 52 -4.69 -10.71 -14.71
CA GLU A 52 -5.36 -9.62 -14.00
C GLU A 52 -4.37 -8.56 -13.47
N MET A 53 -3.08 -8.90 -13.29
CA MET A 53 -2.07 -7.96 -12.79
C MET A 53 -1.40 -7.18 -13.93
N LEU A 54 -1.55 -5.85 -13.90
CA LEU A 54 -0.84 -4.94 -14.81
C LEU A 54 0.50 -4.48 -14.22
N ASP A 55 0.53 -4.19 -12.92
CA ASP A 55 1.73 -3.84 -12.15
C ASP A 55 1.49 -4.06 -10.65
N ALA A 56 2.56 -4.25 -9.87
CA ALA A 56 2.50 -4.31 -8.41
C ALA A 56 3.87 -4.01 -7.79
N GLN A 57 3.90 -3.13 -6.78
CA GLN A 57 5.15 -2.75 -6.09
C GLN A 57 4.93 -2.55 -4.59
N GLY A 58 5.93 -2.96 -3.80
CA GLY A 58 6.12 -2.45 -2.44
C GLY A 58 6.89 -1.14 -2.50
N LEU A 59 6.51 -0.17 -1.68
CA LEU A 59 7.15 1.15 -1.66
C LEU A 59 8.21 1.24 -0.54
N ALA A 60 9.08 2.22 -0.65
CA ALA A 60 10.08 2.50 0.37
C ALA A 60 9.45 3.13 1.62
N ALA A 61 10.19 3.13 2.73
CA ALA A 61 9.71 3.70 3.99
C ALA A 61 9.31 5.18 3.84
N PRO A 62 8.29 5.65 4.58
CA PRO A 62 7.75 7.00 4.44
C PRO A 62 8.80 8.11 4.59
N SER A 63 9.81 7.92 5.44
CA SER A 63 10.96 8.83 5.63
C SER A 63 11.77 9.14 4.35
N THR A 64 11.63 8.35 3.30
CA THR A 64 12.27 8.60 1.99
C THR A 64 11.42 9.46 1.05
N THR A 65 10.16 9.74 1.43
CA THR A 65 9.22 10.52 0.61
C THR A 65 9.69 11.96 0.46
N ARG A 66 9.37 12.57 -0.69
CA ARG A 66 9.56 13.99 -0.98
C ARG A 66 8.22 14.57 -1.39
N PHE A 67 7.89 15.72 -0.81
CA PHE A 67 6.71 16.48 -1.17
C PHE A 67 7.15 17.70 -1.94
N VAL A 68 6.47 17.95 -3.04
CA VAL A 68 6.78 19.06 -3.93
C VAL A 68 5.53 19.91 -4.07
N THR A 69 5.61 21.15 -3.58
CA THR A 69 4.53 22.14 -3.66
C THR A 69 5.02 23.41 -4.34
N VAL A 70 4.09 24.35 -4.58
CA VAL A 70 4.39 25.69 -5.08
C VAL A 70 3.84 26.68 -4.05
N ASP A 71 4.66 27.64 -3.64
CA ASP A 71 4.22 28.71 -2.73
C ASP A 71 3.46 29.82 -3.45
N ASP A 72 2.91 30.78 -2.68
CA ASP A 72 2.14 31.91 -3.21
C ASP A 72 2.95 32.84 -4.14
N THR A 73 4.28 32.71 -4.14
CA THR A 73 5.19 33.47 -5.01
C THR A 73 5.58 32.72 -6.28
N GLY A 74 5.10 31.48 -6.44
CA GLY A 74 5.38 30.62 -7.60
C GLY A 74 6.66 29.82 -7.48
N ASN A 75 7.34 29.82 -6.33
CA ASN A 75 8.56 29.05 -6.13
C ASN A 75 8.24 27.60 -5.77
N THR A 76 9.03 26.67 -6.31
CA THR A 76 8.97 25.26 -5.91
C THR A 76 9.50 25.10 -4.49
N VAL A 77 8.70 24.49 -3.62
CA VAL A 77 9.07 24.12 -2.26
C VAL A 77 9.13 22.59 -2.18
N VAL A 78 10.26 22.06 -1.75
CA VAL A 78 10.43 20.62 -1.50
C VAL A 78 10.54 20.40 0.00
N THR A 79 9.67 19.58 0.56
CA THR A 79 9.72 19.19 1.97
C THR A 79 9.96 17.71 2.14
N ASP A 80 10.84 17.42 3.08
CA ASP A 80 11.07 16.08 3.59
C ASP A 80 10.08 15.91 4.75
N ASP A 81 9.10 15.02 4.57
CA ASP A 81 8.19 14.52 5.61
C ASP A 81 7.14 15.48 6.23
N PRO A 82 6.03 15.78 5.53
CA PRO A 82 4.81 16.32 6.12
C PRO A 82 3.89 15.23 6.70
N TYR A 83 4.25 13.94 6.61
CA TYR A 83 3.51 12.90 7.32
C TYR A 83 3.90 12.97 8.79
N ALA A 84 3.36 13.97 9.49
CA ALA A 84 3.26 13.93 10.95
C ALA A 84 2.74 12.52 11.29
N ALA A 85 3.49 11.79 12.11
CA ALA A 85 3.56 10.33 12.23
C ALA A 85 2.24 9.52 12.46
N ALA A 86 1.06 10.13 12.30
CA ALA A 86 -0.24 9.59 12.66
C ALA A 86 -1.11 9.07 11.50
N GLU A 87 -0.88 9.50 10.25
CA GLU A 87 -1.71 9.06 9.10
C GLU A 87 -0.99 8.02 8.23
N GLY A 88 -1.63 6.87 7.99
CA GLY A 88 -1.08 5.79 7.19
C GLY A 88 -0.91 6.20 5.73
N VAL A 89 0.28 5.96 5.18
CA VAL A 89 0.66 6.28 3.80
C VAL A 89 0.60 5.02 2.96
N VAL A 90 0.57 5.15 1.62
CA VAL A 90 0.62 3.98 0.73
C VAL A 90 1.95 3.25 0.93
N ALA A 91 1.88 2.00 1.37
CA ALA A 91 3.05 1.13 1.57
C ALA A 91 3.29 0.20 0.37
N GLY A 92 2.28 0.03 -0.48
CA GLY A 92 2.37 -0.81 -1.68
C GLY A 92 1.07 -0.75 -2.46
N TYR A 93 1.13 -1.19 -3.72
CA TYR A 93 -0.03 -1.22 -4.60
C TYR A 93 -0.03 -2.41 -5.56
N TRP A 94 -1.22 -2.71 -6.07
CA TRP A 94 -1.46 -3.44 -7.30
C TRP A 94 -2.28 -2.57 -8.24
N LEU A 95 -1.87 -2.50 -9.51
CA LEU A 95 -2.70 -2.04 -10.60
C LEU A 95 -3.26 -3.28 -11.29
N LEU A 96 -4.57 -3.47 -11.18
CA LEU A 96 -5.26 -4.67 -11.65
C LEU A 96 -6.27 -4.34 -12.74
N GLU A 97 -6.41 -5.22 -13.72
CA GLU A 97 -7.50 -5.23 -14.67
C GLU A 97 -8.43 -6.42 -14.36
N CYS A 98 -9.55 -6.11 -13.72
CA CYS A 98 -10.53 -7.10 -13.28
C CYS A 98 -11.84 -6.99 -14.08
N ALA A 99 -12.58 -8.09 -14.14
CA ALA A 99 -13.89 -8.12 -14.80
C ALA A 99 -14.94 -7.26 -14.07
N SER A 100 -14.82 -7.09 -12.75
CA SER A 100 -15.81 -6.35 -11.95
C SER A 100 -15.22 -5.81 -10.64
N LEU A 101 -16.01 -4.97 -9.94
CA LEU A 101 -15.66 -4.46 -8.61
C LEU A 101 -15.63 -5.60 -7.58
N GLU A 102 -16.56 -6.55 -7.70
CA GLU A 102 -16.65 -7.72 -6.83
C GLU A 102 -15.34 -8.53 -6.89
N ARG A 103 -14.84 -8.83 -8.09
CA ARG A 103 -13.58 -9.56 -8.26
C ARG A 103 -12.39 -8.86 -7.60
N VAL A 104 -12.23 -7.55 -7.80
CA VAL A 104 -11.14 -6.83 -7.13
C VAL A 104 -11.33 -6.76 -5.61
N THR A 105 -12.57 -6.73 -5.10
CA THR A 105 -12.82 -6.79 -3.66
C THR A 105 -12.50 -8.17 -3.06
N GLU A 106 -12.71 -9.27 -3.78
CA GLU A 106 -12.26 -10.61 -3.36
C GLU A 106 -10.74 -10.67 -3.21
N ILE A 107 -10.02 -10.09 -4.18
CA ILE A 107 -8.56 -9.98 -4.16
C ILE A 107 -8.11 -9.12 -2.97
N ALA A 108 -8.71 -7.94 -2.79
CA ALA A 108 -8.43 -7.04 -1.68
C ALA A 108 -8.68 -7.69 -0.31
N ALA A 109 -9.73 -8.51 -0.19
CA ALA A 109 -10.02 -9.25 1.03
C ALA A 109 -8.92 -10.28 1.37
N ARG A 110 -8.25 -10.86 0.36
CA ARG A 110 -7.09 -11.75 0.59
C ARG A 110 -5.84 -10.97 0.99
N VAL A 111 -5.61 -9.80 0.40
CA VAL A 111 -4.53 -8.88 0.80
C VAL A 111 -4.73 -8.43 2.26
N ALA A 112 -5.97 -8.11 2.66
CA ALA A 112 -6.30 -7.71 4.04
C ALA A 112 -6.08 -8.82 5.09
N ARG A 113 -5.95 -10.08 4.65
CA ARG A 113 -5.64 -11.24 5.50
C ARG A 113 -4.16 -11.62 5.49
N CYS A 114 -3.29 -10.78 4.94
CA CYS A 114 -1.86 -11.01 4.98
C CYS A 114 -1.40 -11.20 6.44
N PRO A 115 -0.60 -12.25 6.74
CA PRO A 115 -0.14 -12.48 8.10
C PRO A 115 0.76 -11.34 8.58
N VAL A 116 0.49 -10.87 9.79
CA VAL A 116 1.26 -9.83 10.50
C VAL A 116 1.40 -10.26 11.97
N PRO A 117 2.39 -9.74 12.72
CA PRO A 117 2.49 -10.02 14.16
C PRO A 117 1.23 -9.57 14.91
N GLU A 118 0.90 -10.29 15.99
CA GLU A 118 -0.21 -9.93 16.87
C GLU A 118 -0.02 -8.52 17.45
N GLY A 119 -1.08 -7.69 17.39
CA GLY A 119 -1.03 -6.31 17.83
C GLY A 119 -0.55 -5.31 16.76
N SER A 120 -0.28 -5.76 15.53
CA SER A 120 -0.02 -4.85 14.41
C SER A 120 -1.25 -4.00 14.05
N PRO A 121 -1.07 -2.76 13.57
CA PRO A 121 -2.18 -1.94 13.13
C PRO A 121 -2.96 -2.60 11.99
N ALA A 122 -4.29 -2.46 12.02
CA ALA A 122 -5.16 -2.90 10.95
C ALA A 122 -5.53 -1.71 10.06
N TYR A 123 -4.97 -1.66 8.86
CA TYR A 123 -5.33 -0.68 7.84
C TYR A 123 -6.32 -1.28 6.83
N PRO A 124 -7.27 -0.49 6.29
CA PRO A 124 -8.09 -0.95 5.19
C PRO A 124 -7.24 -1.13 3.92
N VAL A 125 -7.53 -2.17 3.15
CA VAL A 125 -7.07 -2.25 1.75
C VAL A 125 -7.96 -1.33 0.94
N VAL A 126 -7.38 -0.31 0.33
CA VAL A 126 -8.12 0.72 -0.41
C VAL A 126 -8.21 0.29 -1.88
N VAL A 127 -9.43 0.09 -2.38
CA VAL A 127 -9.69 -0.18 -3.80
C VAL A 127 -10.22 1.09 -4.45
N ARG A 128 -9.54 1.58 -5.49
CA ARG A 128 -9.99 2.72 -6.30
C ARG A 128 -10.10 2.33 -7.77
N PRO A 129 -11.25 2.52 -8.43
CA PRO A 129 -11.31 2.44 -9.88
C PRO A 129 -10.36 3.46 -10.51
N VAL A 130 -9.67 3.06 -11.58
CA VAL A 130 -8.95 3.99 -12.44
C VAL A 130 -9.97 4.62 -13.37
N ASP A 131 -10.08 5.95 -13.30
CA ASP A 131 -10.89 6.74 -14.22
C ASP A 131 -10.04 7.11 -15.44
N GLU A 132 -10.35 6.50 -16.59
CA GLU A 132 -9.65 6.75 -17.85
C GLU A 132 -10.22 7.94 -18.64
N VAL A 133 -11.40 8.42 -18.27
CA VAL A 133 -12.14 9.46 -19.01
C VAL A 133 -12.06 10.81 -18.31
N GLY A 134 -11.83 10.78 -17.00
CA GLY A 134 -11.70 11.96 -16.15
C GLY A 134 -13.05 12.53 -15.72
N PRO A 135 -13.04 13.52 -14.81
CA PRO A 135 -14.26 14.16 -14.35
C PRO A 135 -14.96 14.87 -15.51
N SER A 136 -16.23 14.50 -15.77
CA SER A 136 -17.12 15.25 -16.64
C SER A 136 -17.74 16.42 -15.85
N LEU A 137 -17.94 17.56 -16.53
CA LEU A 137 -18.65 18.74 -16.02
C LEU A 137 -20.08 18.85 -16.58
N ASP A 138 -20.57 17.78 -17.22
CA ASP A 138 -21.89 17.72 -17.86
C ASP A 138 -23.04 17.62 -16.83
#